data_AF-A0A2N8P2U8-F1
#
_entry.id   AF-A0A2N8P2U8-F1
#
_cell.length_a   1.000
_cell.length_b   1.000
_cell.length_c   1.000
_cell.angle_alpha   90.00
_cell.angle_beta   90.00
_cell.angle_gamma   90.00
#
_symmetry.space_group_name_H-M   'P 1'
#
loop_
_entity.id
_entity.type
_entity.pdbx_description
1 polymer ?
#
loop_
_entity_poly.entity_id
_entity_poly.type
_entity_poly.pdbx_seq_one_letter_code
_entity_poly.pdbx_strand_id
1 'polypeptide(L)'
;MGRTDLSRPLGRDGGRADERPPDAGARFAELPVRPYDLLLKAGCRLTAVLWSVLGMRRAAGVLRHYLRATGTPYRVDAAELLALPAVRYAAEEQLARWRAEAQGRWRRGPRTPAAYPADSGWRGVLLARRGSLDWWFALRGVEFRLTGTVRVAADGATNVDYRFAVCKNGNFARGARKERGESEYGIPFAVFARLHETGLAREFTVTGEAFGHV
;
A
#
# COMPACT_ATOMS: atom_id res chain seq x y z
N MET A 1 31.14 2.15 -22.39
CA MET A 1 30.08 1.19 -21.99
C MET A 1 29.99 1.19 -20.47
N GLY A 2 28.84 1.58 -19.90
CA GLY A 2 28.64 1.61 -18.45
C GLY A 2 28.58 0.18 -17.89
N ARG A 3 29.26 -0.05 -16.76
CA ARG A 3 29.32 -1.38 -16.13
C ARG A 3 28.13 -1.50 -15.19
N THR A 4 27.21 -2.42 -15.46
CA THR A 4 26.13 -2.76 -14.53
C THR A 4 26.72 -3.63 -13.42
N ASP A 5 26.61 -3.19 -12.18
CA ASP A 5 27.03 -3.98 -11.03
C ASP A 5 25.95 -5.04 -10.73
N LEU A 6 26.31 -6.33 -10.85
CA LEU A 6 25.43 -7.46 -10.55
C LEU A 6 25.51 -7.90 -9.08
N SER A 7 26.19 -7.13 -8.23
CA SER A 7 26.23 -7.38 -6.78
C SER A 7 24.86 -7.18 -6.12
N ARG A 8 24.78 -7.53 -4.83
CA ARG A 8 23.55 -7.45 -4.02
C ARG A 8 22.86 -6.08 -4.21
N PRO A 9 21.54 -6.06 -4.51
CA PRO A 9 20.81 -4.82 -4.74
C PRO A 9 20.87 -3.89 -3.53
N LEU A 10 20.85 -2.59 -3.81
CA LEU A 10 20.93 -1.55 -2.78
C LEU A 10 19.72 -1.57 -1.85
N GLY A 11 19.97 -1.34 -0.56
CA GLY A 11 18.94 -0.92 0.40
C GLY A 11 17.83 -1.91 0.76
N ARG A 12 18.10 -3.22 0.84
CA ARG A 12 17.13 -4.20 1.37
C ARG A 12 16.95 -4.13 2.90
N ASP A 13 17.70 -3.28 3.59
CA ASP A 13 17.71 -3.24 5.06
C ASP A 13 16.37 -2.78 5.62
N GLY A 14 15.69 -3.69 6.34
CA GLY A 14 14.42 -3.45 7.01
C GLY A 14 13.16 -3.67 6.16
N GLY A 15 13.29 -4.05 4.88
CA GLY A 15 12.16 -4.43 4.02
C GLY A 15 12.00 -5.94 3.89
N ARG A 16 10.76 -6.43 3.81
CA ARG A 16 10.48 -7.85 3.58
C ARG A 16 10.63 -8.22 2.11
N ALA A 17 11.03 -9.46 1.85
CA ALA A 17 11.15 -9.98 0.49
C ALA A 17 9.80 -10.04 -0.22
N ASP A 18 8.81 -10.57 0.49
CA ASP A 18 7.48 -10.86 -0.02
C ASP A 18 6.45 -9.91 0.58
N GLU A 19 5.36 -9.72 -0.15
CA GLU A 19 4.17 -9.05 0.39
C GLU A 19 3.75 -9.78 1.66
N ARG A 20 3.19 -9.05 2.63
CA ARG A 20 2.57 -9.74 3.76
C ARG A 20 1.51 -10.70 3.21
N PRO A 21 1.57 -12.01 3.49
CA PRO A 21 0.51 -12.90 3.06
C PRO A 21 -0.82 -12.37 3.62
N PRO A 22 -1.94 -12.55 2.90
CA PRO A 22 -3.24 -12.31 3.50
C PRO A 22 -3.32 -13.17 4.77
N ASP A 23 -3.53 -12.55 5.92
CA ASP A 23 -3.74 -13.28 7.17
C ASP A 23 -4.94 -14.22 6.95
N ALA A 24 -4.92 -15.42 7.56
CA ALA A 24 -5.98 -16.42 7.44
C ALA A 24 -7.28 -15.92 8.12
N GLY A 25 -8.00 -15.03 7.45
CA GLY A 25 -9.26 -14.45 7.91
C GLY A 25 -10.40 -15.48 7.94
N ALA A 26 -11.56 -15.03 8.43
CA ALA A 26 -12.81 -15.81 8.36
C ALA A 26 -13.18 -16.12 6.91
N ARG A 27 -13.82 -17.26 6.69
CA ARG A 27 -14.15 -17.72 5.34
C ARG A 27 -15.31 -16.91 4.76
N PHE A 28 -15.23 -16.65 3.47
CA PHE A 28 -16.27 -15.98 2.71
C PHE A 28 -17.53 -16.84 2.64
N ALA A 29 -18.69 -16.23 2.91
CA ALA A 29 -20.01 -16.87 2.79
C ALA A 29 -20.19 -18.18 3.60
N GLU A 30 -19.53 -18.28 4.75
CA GLU A 30 -19.65 -19.42 5.67
C GLU A 30 -20.89 -19.35 6.58
N LEU A 31 -21.44 -18.15 6.78
CA LEU A 31 -22.59 -17.91 7.65
C LEU A 31 -23.85 -17.59 6.86
N PRO A 32 -25.05 -18.02 7.32
CA PRO A 32 -26.30 -17.64 6.70
C PRO A 32 -26.56 -16.14 6.88
N VAL A 33 -27.15 -15.53 5.86
CA VAL A 33 -27.60 -14.13 5.86
C VAL A 33 -28.80 -13.99 6.80
N ARG A 34 -28.76 -12.98 7.67
CA ARG A 34 -29.88 -12.56 8.53
C ARG A 34 -30.42 -11.20 8.08
N PRO A 35 -31.68 -10.85 8.40
CA PRO A 35 -32.24 -9.53 8.07
C PRO A 35 -31.38 -8.36 8.58
N TYR A 36 -30.80 -8.49 9.77
CA TYR A 36 -29.88 -7.50 10.33
C TYR A 36 -28.63 -7.27 9.45
N ASP A 37 -28.13 -8.30 8.76
CA ASP A 37 -26.96 -8.17 7.89
C ASP A 37 -27.28 -7.34 6.63
N LEU A 38 -28.53 -7.41 6.15
CA LEU A 38 -29.02 -6.54 5.07
C LEU A 38 -29.09 -5.08 5.52
N LEU A 39 -29.51 -4.82 6.76
CA LEU A 39 -29.49 -3.48 7.35
C LEU A 39 -28.06 -2.94 7.48
N LEU A 40 -27.11 -3.76 7.93
CA LEU A 40 -25.69 -3.40 7.96
C LEU A 40 -25.16 -3.04 6.57
N LYS A 41 -25.49 -3.84 5.56
CA LYS A 41 -25.11 -3.56 4.16
C LYS A 41 -25.72 -2.25 3.67
N ALA A 42 -26.99 -2.00 3.97
CA ALA A 42 -27.67 -0.75 3.61
C ALA A 42 -27.02 0.47 4.30
N GLY A 43 -26.70 0.35 5.59
CA GLY A 43 -25.96 1.38 6.33
C GLY A 43 -24.61 1.70 5.69
N CYS A 44 -23.82 0.67 5.34
CA CYS A 44 -22.54 0.88 4.65
C CYS A 44 -22.70 1.53 3.28
N ARG A 45 -23.75 1.20 2.52
CA ARG A 45 -24.06 1.86 1.24
C ARG A 45 -24.35 3.35 1.45
N LEU A 46 -25.15 3.69 2.46
CA LEU A 46 -25.45 5.08 2.81
C LEU A 46 -24.18 5.84 3.21
N THR A 47 -23.30 5.22 4.01
CA THR A 47 -22.00 5.81 4.36
C THR A 47 -21.16 6.12 3.13
N ALA A 48 -21.10 5.21 2.15
CA ALA A 48 -20.36 5.46 0.90
C ALA A 48 -20.95 6.64 0.09
N VAL A 49 -22.28 6.81 0.10
CA VAL A 49 -22.94 7.97 -0.51
C VAL A 49 -22.55 9.25 0.23
N LEU A 50 -22.68 9.27 1.55
CA LEU A 50 -22.34 10.43 2.37
C LEU A 50 -20.87 10.85 2.16
N TRP A 51 -19.94 9.90 2.15
CA TRP A 51 -18.54 10.20 1.86
C TRP A 51 -18.32 10.78 0.48
N SER A 52 -19.07 10.32 -0.53
CA SER A 52 -18.97 10.89 -1.87
C SER A 52 -19.43 12.35 -1.89
N VAL A 53 -20.51 12.66 -1.17
CA VAL A 53 -21.04 14.04 -1.02
C VAL A 53 -20.05 14.93 -0.27
N LEU A 54 -19.36 14.40 0.74
CA LEU A 54 -18.31 15.09 1.49
C LEU A 54 -16.96 15.16 0.76
N GLY A 55 -16.89 14.74 -0.51
CA GLY A 55 -15.66 14.78 -1.32
C GLY A 55 -14.64 13.66 -1.02
N MET A 56 -14.96 12.73 -0.13
CA MET A 56 -14.13 11.55 0.20
C MET A 56 -14.32 10.43 -0.84
N ARG A 57 -13.86 10.70 -2.06
CA ARG A 57 -14.09 9.83 -3.23
C ARG A 57 -13.34 8.51 -3.11
N ARG A 58 -12.13 8.49 -2.53
CA ARG A 58 -11.30 7.29 -2.40
C ARG A 58 -11.92 6.34 -1.37
N ALA A 59 -12.27 6.83 -0.19
CA ALA A 59 -12.94 6.05 0.85
C ALA A 59 -14.27 5.48 0.37
N ALA A 60 -15.09 6.30 -0.28
CA ALA A 60 -16.34 5.85 -0.86
C ALA A 60 -16.15 4.79 -1.96
N GLY A 61 -15.12 4.94 -2.80
CA GLY A 61 -14.76 3.98 -3.84
C GLY A 61 -14.39 2.61 -3.28
N VAL A 62 -13.49 2.60 -2.29
CA VAL A 62 -13.06 1.37 -1.60
C VAL A 62 -14.24 0.68 -0.90
N LEU A 63 -15.07 1.44 -0.17
CA LEU A 63 -16.23 0.87 0.52
C LEU A 63 -17.27 0.32 -0.48
N ARG A 64 -17.55 1.02 -1.58
CA ARG A 64 -18.44 0.49 -2.63
C ARG A 64 -17.88 -0.80 -3.22
N HIS A 65 -16.59 -0.85 -3.48
CA HIS A 65 -15.94 -2.02 -4.05
C HIS A 65 -16.07 -3.23 -3.13
N TYR A 66 -15.80 -3.05 -1.83
CA TYR A 66 -16.02 -4.06 -0.81
C TYR A 66 -17.44 -4.65 -0.87
N LEU A 67 -18.45 -3.78 -0.93
CA LEU A 67 -19.87 -4.16 -0.90
C LEU A 67 -20.39 -4.83 -2.18
N ARG A 68 -19.57 -4.87 -3.25
CA ARG A 68 -19.88 -5.63 -4.48
C ARG A 68 -19.65 -7.14 -4.31
N ALA A 69 -18.96 -7.55 -3.27
CA ALA A 69 -18.70 -8.96 -2.94
C ALA A 69 -17.93 -9.77 -4.01
N THR A 70 -17.24 -9.11 -4.94
CA THR A 70 -16.49 -9.81 -6.01
C THR A 70 -15.16 -10.37 -5.52
N GLY A 71 -14.50 -9.68 -4.58
CA GLY A 71 -13.15 -9.99 -4.11
C GLY A 71 -12.05 -9.71 -5.13
N THR A 72 -12.40 -9.12 -6.28
CA THR A 72 -11.46 -8.72 -7.32
C THR A 72 -10.50 -7.64 -6.79
N PRO A 73 -9.22 -7.63 -7.18
CA PRO A 73 -8.30 -6.57 -6.77
C PRO A 73 -8.83 -5.17 -7.08
N TYR A 74 -8.60 -4.23 -6.17
CA TYR A 74 -8.95 -2.82 -6.35
C TYR A 74 -7.71 -2.02 -6.69
N ARG A 75 -7.72 -1.35 -7.84
CA ARG A 75 -6.59 -0.51 -8.26
C ARG A 75 -6.74 0.91 -7.71
N VAL A 76 -5.68 1.41 -7.10
CA VAL A 76 -5.55 2.78 -6.62
C VAL A 76 -4.56 3.57 -7.46
N ASP A 77 -4.72 4.89 -7.46
CA ASP A 77 -3.72 5.79 -8.00
C ASP A 77 -2.53 5.85 -7.03
N ALA A 78 -1.45 5.17 -7.39
CA ALA A 78 -0.26 5.12 -6.56
C ALA A 78 0.55 6.42 -6.60
N ALA A 79 0.39 7.26 -7.64
CA ALA A 79 1.03 8.56 -7.69
C ALA A 79 0.39 9.52 -6.68
N GLU A 80 -0.94 9.50 -6.56
CA GLU A 80 -1.64 10.23 -5.50
C GLU A 80 -1.23 9.76 -4.09
N LEU A 81 -1.09 8.44 -3.90
CA LEU A 81 -0.61 7.89 -2.63
C LEU A 81 0.82 8.31 -2.34
N LEU A 82 1.72 8.25 -3.33
CA LEU A 82 3.10 8.67 -3.21
C LEU A 82 3.22 10.17 -2.86
N ALA A 83 2.28 11.00 -3.33
CA ALA A 83 2.24 12.42 -3.01
C ALA A 83 1.86 12.72 -1.54
N LEU A 84 1.33 11.75 -0.79
CA LEU A 84 0.99 11.94 0.62
C LEU A 84 2.26 12.15 1.47
N PRO A 85 2.28 13.12 2.41
CA PRO A 85 3.50 13.49 3.13
C PRO A 85 4.24 12.32 3.79
N ALA A 86 3.53 11.43 4.47
CA ALA A 86 4.14 10.27 5.15
C ALA A 86 4.73 9.25 4.17
N VAL A 87 4.05 9.04 3.04
CA VAL A 87 4.49 8.09 2.00
C VAL A 87 5.67 8.67 1.23
N ARG A 88 5.56 9.94 0.82
CA ARG A 88 6.63 10.69 0.17
C ARG A 88 7.89 10.69 1.01
N TYR A 89 7.79 11.05 2.30
CA TYR A 89 8.92 11.06 3.20
C TYR A 89 9.59 9.67 3.30
N ALA A 90 8.80 8.61 3.49
CA ALA A 90 9.32 7.25 3.58
C ALA A 90 10.00 6.79 2.27
N ALA A 91 9.48 7.21 1.11
CA ALA A 91 10.07 6.93 -0.19
C ALA A 91 11.36 7.74 -0.42
N GLU A 92 11.35 9.05 -0.14
CA GLU A 92 12.51 9.93 -0.27
C GLU A 92 13.66 9.51 0.64
N GLU A 93 13.37 9.11 1.87
CA GLU A 93 14.36 8.58 2.81
C GLU A 93 15.04 7.33 2.23
N GLN A 94 14.26 6.42 1.63
CA GLN A 94 14.80 5.21 1.00
C GLN A 94 15.63 5.55 -0.25
N LEU A 95 15.16 6.47 -1.09
CA LEU A 95 15.89 6.93 -2.28
C LEU A 95 17.20 7.62 -1.89
N ALA A 96 17.23 8.39 -0.81
CA ALA A 96 18.44 9.01 -0.27
C ALA A 96 19.46 7.96 0.20
N ARG A 97 19.01 6.90 0.90
CA ARG A 97 19.86 5.77 1.29
C ARG A 97 20.48 5.08 0.08
N TRP A 98 19.67 4.81 -0.96
CA TRP A 98 20.17 4.22 -2.20
C TRP A 98 21.22 5.08 -2.89
N ARG A 99 21.02 6.40 -2.98
CA ARG A 99 22.02 7.31 -3.57
C ARG A 99 23.32 7.30 -2.76
N ALA A 100 23.23 7.40 -1.44
CA ALA A 100 24.41 7.38 -0.55
C ALA A 100 25.19 6.06 -0.68
N GLU A 101 24.50 4.92 -0.70
CA GLU A 101 25.13 3.61 -0.84
C GLU A 101 25.78 3.44 -2.23
N ALA A 102 25.08 3.85 -3.29
CA ALA A 102 25.61 3.83 -4.66
C ALA A 102 26.87 4.69 -4.78
N GLN A 103 26.85 5.92 -4.24
CA GLN A 103 28.03 6.80 -4.21
C GLN A 103 29.17 6.17 -3.41
N GLY A 104 28.89 5.56 -2.26
CA GLY A 104 29.89 4.87 -1.45
C GLY A 104 30.53 3.67 -2.16
N ARG A 105 29.77 2.91 -2.95
CA ARG A 105 30.30 1.82 -3.80
C ARG A 105 31.11 2.39 -4.96
N TRP A 106 30.59 3.41 -5.64
CA TRP A 106 31.25 4.06 -6.77
C TRP A 106 32.60 4.69 -6.39
N ARG A 107 32.68 5.39 -5.24
CA ARG A 107 33.92 6.02 -4.74
C ARG A 107 35.03 5.04 -4.40
N ARG A 108 34.67 3.82 -3.96
CA ARG A 108 35.58 2.70 -3.67
C ARG A 108 35.98 1.92 -4.91
N GLY A 109 35.16 2.01 -5.97
CA GLY A 109 35.41 1.37 -7.26
C GLY A 109 36.25 2.24 -8.21
N PRO A 110 36.25 1.90 -9.51
CA PRO A 110 37.07 2.57 -10.53
C PRO A 110 36.56 3.96 -10.96
N ARG A 111 35.53 4.51 -10.29
CA ARG A 111 34.94 5.83 -10.55
C ARG A 111 34.52 6.09 -12.01
N THR A 112 34.18 5.03 -12.73
CA THR A 112 33.57 5.11 -14.06
C THR A 112 32.04 5.11 -13.92
N PRO A 113 31.29 5.53 -14.96
CA PRO A 113 29.84 5.46 -14.94
C PRO A 113 29.34 4.05 -14.59
N ALA A 114 28.48 3.97 -13.58
CA ALA A 114 28.01 2.71 -13.01
C ALA A 114 26.50 2.73 -12.79
N ALA A 115 25.87 1.55 -12.88
CA ALA A 115 24.46 1.35 -12.59
C ALA A 115 24.30 0.25 -11.53
N TYR A 116 23.52 0.55 -10.50
CA TYR A 116 23.28 -0.34 -9.37
C TYR A 116 21.79 -0.67 -9.27
N PRO A 117 21.40 -1.95 -9.34
CA PRO A 117 20.01 -2.35 -9.09
C PRO A 117 19.65 -2.08 -7.62
N ALA A 118 18.40 -1.70 -7.38
CA ALA A 118 17.92 -1.28 -6.07
C ALA A 118 16.55 -1.87 -5.76
N ASP A 119 16.37 -2.35 -4.52
CA ASP A 119 15.13 -2.96 -4.05
C ASP A 119 14.97 -2.73 -2.55
N SER A 120 13.90 -2.04 -2.17
CA SER A 120 13.66 -1.67 -0.78
C SER A 120 13.06 -2.81 0.03
N GLY A 121 12.59 -3.87 -0.65
CA GLY A 121 11.60 -4.79 -0.08
C GLY A 121 10.27 -4.09 0.25
N TRP A 122 9.33 -4.85 0.76
CA TRP A 122 8.03 -4.36 1.22
C TRP A 122 8.14 -3.71 2.61
N ARG A 123 7.65 -2.48 2.70
CA ARG A 123 7.70 -1.63 3.90
C ARG A 123 6.30 -1.09 4.20
N GLY A 124 5.91 -1.10 5.48
CA GLY A 124 4.63 -0.54 5.90
C GLY A 124 4.72 0.97 6.15
N VAL A 125 3.70 1.72 5.75
CA VAL A 125 3.53 3.13 6.08
C VAL A 125 2.11 3.37 6.58
N LEU A 126 1.97 4.04 7.72
CA LEU A 126 0.68 4.46 8.24
C LEU A 126 0.29 5.78 7.61
N LEU A 127 -0.97 5.88 7.19
CA LEU A 127 -1.54 7.13 6.70
C LEU A 127 -2.06 7.91 7.90
N ALA A 128 -1.81 9.20 7.95
CA ALA A 128 -2.29 10.08 9.01
C ALA A 128 -3.57 10.81 8.57
N ARG A 129 -4.52 10.97 9.49
CA ARG A 129 -5.75 11.77 9.25
C ARG A 129 -5.44 13.17 8.73
N ARG A 130 -4.42 13.82 9.31
CA ARG A 130 -3.99 15.17 8.93
C ARG A 130 -3.36 15.24 7.53
N GLY A 131 -2.83 14.12 7.02
CA GLY A 131 -2.22 14.06 5.69
C GLY A 131 -3.23 13.87 4.57
N SER A 132 -4.28 13.09 4.81
CA SER A 132 -5.47 13.02 3.96
C SER A 132 -6.56 12.24 4.68
N LEU A 133 -7.69 12.91 4.97
CA LEU A 133 -8.82 12.27 5.62
C LEU A 133 -9.43 11.18 4.71
N ASP A 134 -9.51 11.45 3.41
CA ASP A 134 -10.03 10.51 2.42
C ASP A 134 -9.18 9.23 2.35
N TRP A 135 -7.87 9.35 2.16
CA TRP A 135 -6.98 8.17 2.13
C TRP A 135 -6.88 7.47 3.48
N TRP A 136 -6.98 8.21 4.58
CA TRP A 136 -7.05 7.61 5.92
C TRP A 136 -8.30 6.74 6.09
N PHE A 137 -9.46 7.23 5.66
CA PHE A 137 -10.70 6.45 5.62
C PHE A 137 -10.74 5.40 4.52
N ALA A 138 -9.89 5.47 3.50
CA ALA A 138 -9.85 4.49 2.44
C ALA A 138 -8.94 3.30 2.76
N LEU A 139 -7.79 3.56 3.40
CA LEU A 139 -6.75 2.55 3.54
C LEU A 139 -6.05 2.54 4.89
N ARG A 140 -6.11 3.58 5.74
CA ARG A 140 -5.42 3.66 7.06
C ARG A 140 -3.89 3.53 7.08
N GLY A 141 -3.30 2.77 6.17
CA GLY A 141 -1.90 2.38 6.06
C GLY A 141 -1.75 1.41 4.88
N VAL A 142 -0.61 1.41 4.22
CA VAL A 142 -0.32 0.56 3.06
C VAL A 142 1.06 -0.06 3.21
N GLU A 143 1.30 -1.14 2.48
CA GLU A 143 2.65 -1.62 2.22
C GLU A 143 3.09 -1.06 0.87
N PHE A 144 4.34 -0.64 0.78
CA PHE A 144 4.94 -0.18 -0.46
C PHE A 144 6.30 -0.84 -0.70
N ARG A 145 6.70 -0.89 -1.96
CA ARG A 145 8.02 -1.35 -2.39
C ARG A 145 8.54 -0.44 -3.50
N LEU A 146 9.78 -0.01 -3.34
CA LEU A 146 10.55 0.67 -4.38
C LEU A 146 11.46 -0.35 -5.05
N THR A 147 11.39 -0.44 -6.36
CA THR A 147 12.34 -1.20 -7.20
C THR A 147 12.87 -0.29 -8.28
N GLY A 148 14.17 -0.29 -8.52
CA GLY A 148 14.75 0.68 -9.45
C GLY A 148 16.21 0.44 -9.79
N THR A 149 16.81 1.45 -10.41
CA THR A 149 18.24 1.48 -10.73
C THR A 149 18.79 2.85 -10.39
N VAL A 150 19.87 2.87 -9.60
CA VAL A 150 20.66 4.07 -9.33
C VAL A 150 21.81 4.12 -10.32
N ARG A 151 21.89 5.18 -11.11
CA ARG A 151 23.01 5.45 -12.01
C ARG A 151 23.88 6.54 -11.42
N VAL A 152 25.19 6.29 -11.40
CA VAL A 152 26.21 7.24 -10.98
C VAL A 152 27.06 7.59 -12.20
N ALA A 153 27.12 8.87 -12.55
CA ALA A 153 27.92 9.38 -13.66
C ALA A 153 29.42 9.48 -13.27
N ALA A 154 30.28 9.78 -14.24
CA ALA A 154 31.74 9.86 -14.02
C ALA A 154 32.15 11.02 -13.08
N ASP A 155 31.33 12.06 -13.00
CA ASP A 155 31.47 13.19 -12.08
C ASP A 155 30.87 12.91 -10.69
N GLY A 156 30.25 11.73 -10.50
CA GLY A 156 29.58 11.34 -9.27
C GLY A 156 28.13 11.81 -9.15
N ALA A 157 27.56 12.48 -10.17
CA ALA A 157 26.15 12.82 -10.21
C ALA A 157 25.29 11.54 -10.20
N THR A 158 24.15 11.59 -9.51
CA THR A 158 23.31 10.40 -9.28
C THR A 158 21.89 10.62 -9.73
N ASN A 159 21.40 9.70 -10.55
CA ASN A 159 20.01 9.65 -11.00
C ASN A 159 19.41 8.28 -10.64
N VAL A 160 18.14 8.25 -10.30
CA VAL A 160 17.40 7.07 -9.85
C VAL A 160 16.12 6.96 -10.66
N ASP A 161 16.02 5.89 -11.45
CA ASP A 161 14.74 5.43 -11.99
C ASP A 161 14.13 4.46 -10.99
N TYR A 162 12.88 4.66 -10.62
CA TYR A 162 12.19 3.76 -9.70
C TYR A 162 10.73 3.52 -10.07
N ARG A 163 10.26 2.33 -9.71
CA ARG A 163 8.85 1.95 -9.62
C ARG A 163 8.46 1.90 -8.16
N PHE A 164 7.40 2.62 -7.82
CA PHE A 164 6.71 2.59 -6.55
C PHE A 164 5.47 1.70 -6.67
N ALA A 165 5.51 0.54 -6.02
CA ALA A 165 4.38 -0.38 -5.95
C ALA A 165 3.73 -0.29 -4.57
N VAL A 166 2.41 -0.34 -4.52
CA VAL A 166 1.64 -0.41 -3.28
C VAL A 166 0.79 -1.67 -3.24
N CYS A 167 0.71 -2.25 -2.06
CA CYS A 167 -0.19 -3.35 -1.75
C CYS A 167 -0.85 -3.09 -0.39
N LYS A 168 -2.14 -3.40 -0.30
CA LYS A 168 -2.79 -3.63 0.99
C LYS A 168 -3.70 -4.84 0.83
N ASN A 169 -3.40 -5.90 1.56
CA ASN A 169 -4.31 -7.02 1.69
C ASN A 169 -5.45 -6.60 2.63
N GLY A 170 -6.67 -6.56 2.09
CA GLY A 170 -7.87 -6.32 2.88
C GLY A 170 -8.10 -7.51 3.79
N ASN A 171 -7.95 -7.33 5.09
CA ASN A 171 -8.36 -8.30 6.09
C ASN A 171 -9.22 -7.57 7.13
N PHE A 172 -10.50 -7.88 7.12
CA PHE A 172 -11.47 -7.43 8.10
C PHE A 172 -11.95 -8.57 9.00
N ALA A 173 -11.55 -9.80 8.69
CA ALA A 173 -12.09 -11.00 9.29
C ALA A 173 -11.30 -11.46 10.53
N ARG A 174 -11.96 -12.32 11.34
CA ARG A 174 -11.58 -12.76 12.71
C ARG A 174 -10.10 -12.62 13.08
N GLY A 175 -9.85 -11.92 14.19
CA GLY A 175 -8.54 -11.82 14.81
C GLY A 175 -8.51 -10.76 15.92
N ALA A 176 -7.35 -10.60 16.55
CA ALA A 176 -7.14 -9.71 17.70
C ALA A 176 -7.64 -8.27 17.50
N ARG A 177 -7.73 -7.76 16.25
CA ARG A 177 -8.29 -6.42 15.96
C ARG A 177 -9.80 -6.34 16.13
N LYS A 178 -10.55 -7.38 15.73
CA LYS A 178 -12.00 -7.49 15.94
C LYS A 178 -12.30 -7.58 17.45
N GLU A 179 -11.48 -8.33 18.18
CA GLU A 179 -11.59 -8.50 19.64
C GLU A 179 -11.20 -7.23 20.43
N ARG A 180 -10.23 -6.46 19.92
CA ARG A 180 -9.84 -5.16 20.48
C ARG A 180 -10.82 -4.01 20.16
N GLY A 181 -11.92 -4.28 19.46
CA GLY A 181 -12.90 -3.25 19.10
C GLY A 181 -12.35 -2.20 18.13
N GLU A 182 -11.34 -2.53 17.33
CA GLU A 182 -10.79 -1.62 16.34
C GLU A 182 -11.86 -1.29 15.27
N SER A 183 -11.65 -0.19 14.53
CA SER A 183 -12.46 0.19 13.38
C SER A 183 -11.59 0.39 12.15
N GLU A 184 -12.13 0.03 10.98
CA GLU A 184 -11.60 0.46 9.69
C GLU A 184 -12.62 1.39 9.05
N TYR A 185 -12.17 2.43 8.36
CA TYR A 185 -13.08 3.34 7.67
C TYR A 185 -14.07 4.04 8.63
N GLY A 186 -13.76 4.11 9.94
CA GLY A 186 -14.68 4.61 10.96
C GLY A 186 -15.88 3.70 11.26
N ILE A 187 -15.90 2.50 10.67
CA ILE A 187 -16.91 1.46 10.90
C ILE A 187 -16.24 0.31 11.67
N PRO A 188 -16.89 -0.29 12.68
CA PRO A 188 -16.29 -1.39 13.44
C PRO A 188 -15.86 -2.56 12.54
N PHE A 189 -14.67 -3.14 12.80
CA PHE A 189 -14.20 -4.31 12.06
C PHE A 189 -15.21 -5.47 12.08
N ALA A 190 -15.97 -5.61 13.18
CA ALA A 190 -17.01 -6.62 13.30
C ALA A 190 -18.11 -6.54 12.23
N VAL A 191 -18.46 -5.33 11.77
CA VAL A 191 -19.46 -5.12 10.71
C VAL A 191 -18.91 -5.65 9.38
N PHE A 192 -17.68 -5.30 9.03
CA PHE A 192 -17.03 -5.82 7.82
C PHE A 192 -16.84 -7.34 7.89
N ALA A 193 -16.32 -7.86 9.00
CA ALA A 193 -16.19 -9.31 9.20
C ALA A 193 -17.53 -10.02 8.96
N ARG A 194 -18.62 -9.50 9.53
CA ARG A 194 -19.96 -10.09 9.39
C ARG A 194 -20.46 -10.07 7.94
N LEU A 195 -20.26 -8.97 7.22
CA LEU A 195 -20.65 -8.88 5.80
C LEU A 195 -19.82 -9.81 4.92
N HIS A 196 -18.54 -10.04 5.25
CA HIS A 196 -17.69 -11.03 4.59
C HIS A 196 -18.15 -12.46 4.86
N GLU A 197 -18.30 -12.81 6.13
CA GLU A 197 -18.70 -14.14 6.61
C GLU A 197 -20.07 -14.55 6.05
N THR A 198 -20.97 -13.60 5.77
CA THR A 198 -22.30 -13.86 5.19
C THR A 198 -22.35 -13.80 3.67
N GLY A 199 -21.22 -13.51 3.00
CA GLY A 199 -21.14 -13.40 1.54
C GLY A 199 -21.72 -12.10 0.97
N LEU A 200 -22.18 -11.19 1.82
CA LEU A 200 -22.79 -9.92 1.42
C LEU A 200 -21.78 -8.88 0.95
N ALA A 201 -20.52 -9.03 1.31
CA ALA A 201 -19.38 -8.24 0.87
C ALA A 201 -18.13 -9.14 0.86
N ARG A 202 -17.06 -8.73 0.18
CA ARG A 202 -15.88 -9.59 0.06
C ARG A 202 -14.61 -8.77 0.18
N GLU A 203 -13.67 -9.30 0.95
CA GLU A 203 -12.33 -8.75 1.06
C GLU A 203 -11.60 -8.80 -0.29
N PHE A 204 -10.68 -7.87 -0.48
CA PHE A 204 -9.92 -7.75 -1.71
C PHE A 204 -8.56 -7.15 -1.40
N THR A 205 -7.62 -7.37 -2.31
CA THR A 205 -6.31 -6.72 -2.29
C THR A 205 -6.39 -5.38 -3.01
N VAL A 206 -5.82 -4.35 -2.40
CA VAL A 206 -5.58 -3.06 -3.03
C VAL A 206 -4.20 -3.08 -3.65
N THR A 207 -4.09 -2.70 -4.91
CA THR A 207 -2.81 -2.63 -5.64
C THR A 207 -2.69 -1.31 -6.39
N GLY A 208 -1.47 -0.87 -6.65
CA GLY A 208 -1.20 0.31 -7.47
C GLY A 208 0.27 0.43 -7.79
N GLU A 209 0.58 1.11 -8.89
CA GLU A 209 1.95 1.34 -9.32
C GLU A 209 2.12 2.76 -9.87
N ALA A 210 3.27 3.36 -9.57
CA ALA A 210 3.71 4.63 -10.11
C ALA A 210 5.20 4.55 -10.47
N PHE A 211 5.65 5.39 -11.38
CA PHE A 211 7.04 5.46 -11.82
C PHE A 211 7.60 6.86 -11.57
N GLY A 212 8.87 6.94 -11.22
CA GLY A 212 9.54 8.21 -10.95
C GLY A 212 11.00 8.22 -11.39
N HIS A 213 11.51 9.43 -11.57
CA HIS A 213 12.89 9.73 -11.94
C HIS A 213 13.38 10.90 -11.08
N VAL A 214 14.48 10.73 -10.34
CA VAL A 214 15.00 11.70 -9.36
C VAL A 214 16.51 11.59 -9.16
#